data_AF-A0A7L1EFF5-F1
#
_entry.id   AF-A0A7L1EFF5-F1
#
_cell.length_a   1.000
_cell.length_b   1.000
_cell.length_c   1.000
_cell.angle_alpha   90.00
_cell.angle_beta   90.00
_cell.angle_gamma   90.00
#
_symmetry.space_group_name_H-M   'P 1'
#
loop_
_entity.id
_entity.type
_entity.pdbx_description
1 polymer ?
#
loop_
_entity_poly.entity_id
_entity_poly.type
_entity_poly.pdbx_seq_one_letter_code
_entity_poly.pdbx_strand_id
1 'polypeptide(L)'
;GLWAQPRLQEAGGGLRAPGDSVTLSCRGSGFTFEDYYVYWYRQAPGGSLEWVSFISCPTGTIEDYGSAVKGRAKISRDNSRSEAYLSLRSLQAQDSARYFCAIPRE
;
A
#
# COMPACT_ATOMS: atom_id res chain seq x y z
N GLY A 1 -1.65 29.41 13.25
CA GLY A 1 -0.53 28.59 12.72
C GLY A 1 -0.96 27.96 11.42
N LEU A 2 -0.03 27.78 10.47
CA LEU A 2 -0.28 26.97 9.27
C LEU A 2 -0.13 25.50 9.66
N TRP A 3 -1.21 24.72 9.57
CA TRP A 3 -1.12 23.26 9.70
C TRP A 3 -1.01 22.67 8.30
N ALA A 4 0.01 21.85 8.06
CA ALA A 4 0.14 21.12 6.80
C ALA A 4 -0.96 20.05 6.74
N GLN A 5 -1.66 19.96 5.61
CA GLN A 5 -2.65 18.90 5.42
C GLN A 5 -1.97 17.53 5.36
N PRO A 6 -2.59 16.48 5.91
CA PRO A 6 -2.14 15.10 5.74
C PRO A 6 -1.93 14.76 4.27
N ARG A 7 -0.79 14.15 3.94
CA ARG A 7 -0.48 13.70 2.57
C ARG A 7 0.10 12.29 2.57
N LEU A 8 -0.20 11.55 1.52
CA LEU A 8 0.36 10.24 1.20
C LEU A 8 1.20 10.36 -0.06
N GLN A 9 2.36 9.69 -0.08
CA GLN A 9 3.23 9.64 -1.25
C GLN A 9 3.77 8.24 -1.49
N GLU A 10 3.45 7.66 -2.65
CA GLU A 10 3.90 6.33 -3.05
C GLU A 10 5.22 6.36 -3.82
N ALA A 11 6.04 5.34 -3.62
CA ALA A 11 7.31 5.11 -4.30
C ALA A 11 7.63 3.62 -4.43
N GLY A 12 8.74 3.29 -5.10
CA GLY A 12 9.23 1.91 -5.26
C GLY A 12 8.65 1.14 -6.45
N GLY A 13 7.73 1.76 -7.20
CA GLY A 13 7.20 1.22 -8.46
C GLY A 13 8.25 1.22 -9.59
N GLY A 14 7.89 0.60 -10.71
CA GLY A 14 8.72 0.56 -11.91
C GLY A 14 8.43 -0.65 -12.79
N LEU A 15 9.02 -0.66 -14.00
CA LEU A 15 8.93 -1.80 -14.89
C LEU A 15 9.76 -2.96 -14.32
N ARG A 16 9.16 -4.15 -14.26
CA ARG A 16 9.77 -5.39 -13.75
C ARG A 16 9.47 -6.55 -14.69
N ALA A 17 10.36 -7.54 -14.73
CA ALA A 17 10.11 -8.73 -15.52
C ALA A 17 9.05 -9.61 -14.82
N PRO A 18 8.30 -10.43 -15.57
CA PRO A 18 7.49 -11.48 -14.98
C PRO A 18 8.34 -12.41 -14.09
N GLY A 19 7.83 -12.76 -12.91
CA GLY A 19 8.55 -13.56 -11.91
C GLY A 19 9.36 -12.75 -10.90
N ASP A 20 9.68 -11.49 -11.18
CA ASP A 20 10.40 -10.61 -10.25
C ASP A 20 9.57 -10.31 -8.98
N SER A 21 10.18 -9.59 -8.05
CA SER A 21 9.50 -9.00 -6.90
C SER A 21 9.64 -7.48 -6.91
N VAL A 22 8.64 -6.80 -6.34
CA VAL A 22 8.66 -5.36 -6.12
C VAL A 22 8.25 -5.05 -4.69
N THR A 23 8.84 -3.99 -4.12
CA THR A 23 8.39 -3.43 -2.85
C THR A 23 8.02 -1.98 -3.10
N LEU A 24 6.75 -1.68 -2.86
CA LEU A 24 6.21 -0.34 -2.87
C LEU A 24 6.26 0.22 -1.45
N SER A 25 6.48 1.53 -1.34
CA SER A 25 6.38 2.27 -0.09
C SER A 25 5.34 3.36 -0.21
N CYS A 26 4.69 3.70 0.88
CA CYS A 26 3.78 4.80 1.02
C CYS A 26 4.17 5.60 2.26
N ARG A 27 4.53 6.87 2.09
CA ARG A 27 4.92 7.75 3.19
C ARG A 27 3.78 8.71 3.54
N GLY A 28 3.42 8.73 4.82
CA GLY A 28 2.55 9.74 5.41
C GLY A 28 3.33 10.99 5.80
N SER A 29 2.70 12.16 5.71
CA SER A 29 3.26 13.43 6.17
C SER A 29 2.17 14.24 6.88
N GLY A 30 2.51 14.82 8.04
CA GLY A 30 1.55 15.52 8.91
C GLY A 30 0.78 14.61 9.88
N PHE A 31 1.12 13.32 9.92
CA PHE A 31 0.56 12.32 10.82
C PHE A 31 1.52 11.13 10.94
N THR A 32 1.23 10.20 11.86
CA THR A 32 1.88 8.89 11.97
C THR A 32 0.88 7.82 11.61
N PHE A 33 1.32 6.79 10.87
CA PHE A 33 0.44 5.66 10.57
C PHE A 33 0.05 4.85 11.80
N GLU A 34 0.65 5.06 12.98
CA GLU A 34 0.19 4.46 14.23
C GLU A 34 -1.30 4.75 14.50
N ASP A 35 -1.78 5.93 14.10
CA ASP A 35 -3.14 6.39 14.36
C ASP A 35 -4.15 5.99 13.27
N TYR A 36 -3.68 5.45 12.14
CA TYR A 36 -4.53 5.22 10.96
C TYR A 36 -4.47 3.78 10.43
N TYR A 37 -5.64 3.26 10.06
CA TYR A 37 -5.71 2.12 9.16
C TYR A 37 -5.05 2.49 7.83
N VAL A 38 -4.17 1.64 7.32
CA VAL A 38 -3.53 1.86 6.02
C VAL A 38 -4.03 0.81 5.05
N TYR A 39 -4.75 1.27 4.04
CA TYR A 39 -5.29 0.46 2.97
C TYR A 39 -4.36 0.53 1.76
N TRP A 40 -4.24 -0.59 1.05
CA TRP A 40 -3.62 -0.66 -0.26
C TRP A 40 -4.67 -0.97 -1.31
N TYR A 41 -4.58 -0.28 -2.43
CA TYR A 41 -5.41 -0.50 -3.60
C TYR A 41 -4.56 -0.57 -4.86
N ARG A 42 -5.14 -1.14 -5.92
CA ARG A 42 -4.58 -1.12 -7.26
C ARG A 42 -5.65 -0.80 -8.29
N GLN A 43 -5.24 -0.18 -9.38
CA GLN A 43 -6.09 0.10 -10.52
C GLN A 43 -5.33 -0.18 -11.82
N ALA A 44 -5.77 -1.19 -12.57
CA ALA A 44 -5.24 -1.47 -13.90
C ALA A 44 -5.65 -0.35 -14.88
N PRO A 45 -4.89 -0.13 -15.98
CA PRO A 45 -5.30 0.82 -17.02
C PRO A 45 -6.71 0.49 -17.56
N GLY A 46 -7.65 1.42 -17.42
CA GLY A 46 -9.06 1.23 -17.82
C GLY A 46 -9.89 0.34 -16.88
N GLY A 47 -9.32 -0.14 -15.78
CA GLY A 47 -10.00 -1.00 -14.80
C GLY A 47 -10.65 -0.24 -13.65
N SER A 48 -11.45 -0.96 -12.87
CA SER A 48 -11.98 -0.47 -11.59
C SER A 48 -10.93 -0.49 -10.49
N LEU A 49 -11.23 0.23 -9.40
CA LEU A 49 -10.43 0.18 -8.20
C LEU A 49 -10.55 -1.17 -7.50
N GLU A 50 -9.43 -1.83 -7.24
CA GLU A 50 -9.37 -3.13 -6.56
C GLU A 50 -8.67 -3.00 -5.21
N TRP A 51 -9.29 -3.55 -4.17
CA TRP A 51 -8.69 -3.64 -2.84
C TRP A 51 -7.60 -4.71 -2.79
N VAL A 52 -6.46 -4.40 -2.17
CA VAL A 52 -5.28 -5.27 -2.09
C VAL A 52 -5.09 -5.83 -0.68
N SER A 53 -5.16 -4.99 0.34
CA SER A 53 -4.94 -5.38 1.74
C SER A 53 -5.18 -4.17 2.64
N PHE A 54 -5.26 -4.38 3.96
CA PHE A 54 -5.12 -3.30 4.93
C PHE A 54 -4.33 -3.75 6.16
N ILE A 55 -3.68 -2.80 6.84
CA ILE A 55 -3.06 -3.02 8.15
C ILE A 55 -3.79 -2.19 9.20
N SER A 56 -4.14 -2.86 10.29
CA SER A 56 -4.87 -2.29 11.42
C SER A 56 -4.00 -1.33 12.23
N CYS A 57 -4.52 -0.15 12.59
CA CYS A 57 -3.78 0.75 13.49
C CYS A 57 -3.56 0.18 14.90
N PRO A 58 -4.59 -0.31 15.63
CA PRO A 58 -4.43 -0.62 17.05
C PRO A 58 -3.56 -1.85 17.31
N THR A 59 -3.53 -2.80 16.37
CA THR A 59 -2.87 -4.10 16.55
C THR A 59 -1.72 -4.34 15.59
N GLY A 60 -1.61 -3.55 14.51
CA GLY A 60 -0.67 -3.82 13.41
C GLY A 60 -0.98 -5.12 12.64
N THR A 61 -2.13 -5.75 12.90
CA THR A 61 -2.51 -7.02 12.28
C THR A 61 -3.03 -6.80 10.87
N ILE A 62 -2.85 -7.83 10.04
CA ILE A 62 -3.32 -7.88 8.66
C ILE A 62 -4.42 -8.93 8.63
N GLU A 63 -5.62 -8.54 8.22
CA GLU A 63 -6.76 -9.45 8.24
C GLU A 63 -6.84 -10.34 7.00
N ASP A 64 -6.66 -9.75 5.82
CA ASP A 64 -6.66 -10.52 4.57
C ASP A 64 -5.93 -9.77 3.44
N TYR A 65 -5.76 -10.48 2.33
CA TYR A 65 -5.28 -9.96 1.05
C TYR A 65 -6.33 -10.19 -0.04
N GLY A 66 -6.42 -9.24 -0.97
CA GLY A 66 -7.23 -9.35 -2.17
C GLY A 66 -6.84 -10.58 -2.99
N SER A 67 -7.85 -11.23 -3.60
CA SER A 67 -7.68 -12.50 -4.32
C SER A 67 -6.59 -12.46 -5.38
N ALA A 68 -6.44 -11.34 -6.08
CA ALA A 68 -5.42 -11.14 -7.12
C ALA A 68 -3.98 -11.31 -6.61
N VAL A 69 -3.71 -10.98 -5.34
CA VAL A 69 -2.36 -10.99 -4.76
C VAL A 69 -2.19 -11.97 -3.60
N LYS A 70 -3.24 -12.72 -3.25
CA LYS A 70 -3.26 -13.63 -2.11
C LYS A 70 -2.15 -14.69 -2.24
N GLY A 71 -1.39 -14.90 -1.16
CA GLY A 71 -0.22 -15.78 -1.13
C GLY A 71 1.07 -15.21 -1.76
N ARG A 72 1.00 -14.03 -2.41
CA ARG A 72 2.14 -13.36 -3.04
C ARG A 72 2.47 -11.99 -2.42
N ALA A 73 1.46 -11.29 -1.91
CA ALA A 73 1.65 -10.02 -1.22
C ALA A 73 2.09 -10.21 0.25
N LYS A 74 2.87 -9.25 0.73
CA LYS A 74 3.21 -9.04 2.13
C LYS A 74 3.18 -7.54 2.41
N ILE A 75 2.40 -7.09 3.38
CA ILE A 75 2.43 -5.70 3.85
C ILE A 75 3.11 -5.56 5.21
N SER A 76 3.63 -4.37 5.48
CA SER A 76 4.18 -3.98 6.78
C SER A 76 4.11 -2.47 6.95
N ARG A 77 4.35 -1.98 8.18
CA ARG A 77 4.37 -0.57 8.52
C ARG A 77 5.53 -0.26 9.46
N ASP A 78 6.12 0.92 9.31
CA ASP A 78 7.07 1.54 10.21
C ASP A 78 6.49 2.87 10.71
N ASN A 79 6.02 2.87 11.96
CA ASN A 79 5.41 4.04 12.60
C ASN A 79 6.44 5.16 12.79
N SER A 80 7.71 4.83 13.08
CA SER A 80 8.76 5.81 13.35
C SER A 80 9.09 6.68 12.13
N ARG A 81 8.86 6.11 10.94
CA ARG A 81 9.07 6.78 9.64
C ARG A 81 7.77 7.24 8.99
N SER A 82 6.63 6.95 9.64
CA SER A 82 5.30 7.04 9.05
C SER A 82 5.26 6.48 7.63
N GLU A 83 5.76 5.25 7.46
CA GLU A 83 5.88 4.61 6.16
C GLU A 83 5.24 3.21 6.16
N ALA A 84 4.47 2.89 5.13
CA ALA A 84 3.86 1.58 4.93
C ALA A 84 4.45 0.94 3.67
N TYR A 85 4.53 -0.38 3.66
CA TYR A 85 5.16 -1.14 2.58
C TYR A 85 4.23 -2.23 2.06
N LEU A 86 4.25 -2.44 0.74
CA LEU A 86 3.62 -3.55 0.05
C LEU A 86 4.68 -4.25 -0.81
N SER A 87 5.09 -5.44 -0.38
CA SER A 87 5.93 -6.32 -1.17
C SER A 87 5.07 -7.31 -1.94
N LEU A 88 5.31 -7.43 -3.25
CA LEU A 88 4.64 -8.40 -4.11
C LEU A 88 5.71 -9.23 -4.82
N ARG A 89 5.65 -10.55 -4.63
CA ARG A 89 6.57 -11.51 -5.25
C ARG A 89 5.93 -12.24 -6.44
N SER A 90 6.77 -12.84 -7.26
CA SER A 90 6.33 -13.66 -8.41
C SER A 90 5.36 -12.88 -9.28
N LEU A 91 5.80 -11.70 -9.75
CA LEU A 91 4.99 -10.77 -10.52
C LEU A 91 4.42 -11.42 -11.77
N GLN A 92 3.16 -11.15 -12.03
CA GLN A 92 2.41 -11.62 -13.18
C GLN A 92 2.01 -10.42 -14.06
N ALA A 93 1.73 -10.64 -15.34
CA ALA A 93 1.31 -9.55 -16.24
C ALA A 93 0.08 -8.78 -15.72
N GLN A 94 -0.83 -9.50 -15.05
CA GLN A 94 -2.02 -8.94 -14.39
C GLN A 94 -1.75 -8.13 -13.11
N ASP A 95 -0.50 -8.05 -12.66
CA ASP A 95 -0.08 -7.14 -11.59
C ASP A 95 0.29 -5.74 -12.13
N SER A 96 0.28 -5.54 -13.45
CA SER A 96 0.50 -4.21 -14.04
C SER A 96 -0.67 -3.29 -13.73
N ALA A 97 -0.50 -2.44 -12.71
CA ALA A 97 -1.50 -1.51 -12.23
C ALA A 97 -0.84 -0.30 -11.56
N ARG A 98 -1.59 0.77 -11.41
CA ARG A 98 -1.24 1.84 -10.48
C ARG A 98 -1.61 1.37 -9.07
N TYR A 99 -0.63 1.32 -8.19
CA TYR A 99 -0.82 1.02 -6.78
C TYR A 99 -0.83 2.31 -5.98
N PHE A 100 -1.71 2.37 -4.97
CA PHE A 100 -1.79 3.51 -4.08
C PHE A 100 -2.23 3.09 -2.70
N CYS A 101 -1.85 3.89 -1.72
CA CYS A 101 -2.28 3.72 -0.34
C CYS A 101 -3.39 4.71 0.00
N ALA A 102 -4.21 4.37 1.00
CA ALA A 102 -5.23 5.25 1.52
C ALA A 102 -5.31 5.13 3.04
N ILE A 103 -5.67 6.23 3.68
CA ILE A 103 -6.09 6.27 5.08
C ILE A 103 -7.56 6.74 5.11
N PRO A 104 -8.36 6.29 6.08
CA PRO A 104 -9.70 6.83 6.27
C PRO A 104 -9.59 8.32 6.59
N ARG A 105 -10.46 9.14 5.98
CA ARG A 105 -10.62 10.53 6.38
C ARG A 105 -11.59 10.55 7.57
N GLU A 106 -11.20 11.25 8.62
CA GLU A 106 -12.12 11.69 9.67
C GLU A 106 -13.00 12.84 9.16
#